data_AF-A0A7J0D4S9-F1
#
_entry.id   AF-A0A7J0D4S9-F1
#
_cell.length_a   1.000
_cell.length_b   1.000
_cell.length_c   1.000
_cell.angle_alpha   90.00
_cell.angle_beta   90.00
_cell.angle_gamma   90.00
#
_symmetry.space_group_name_H-M   'P 1'
#
loop_
_entity.id
_entity.type
_entity.pdbx_description
1 polymer ?
#
loop_
_entity_poly.entity_id
_entity_poly.type
_entity_poly.pdbx_seq_one_letter_code
_entity_poly.pdbx_strand_id
1 'polypeptide(L)'
;MAAAHSTCWAKVGPPPAEGRQAATTRERRQQVHALRECGVGLLECARRLNLALNTVKRYDRVTEPERLIRAPKYRPTLVDPYREHLRKRRLENPAVPVTHLLQEIRELGYTGSSNLLVRYINQGRVEADRPALSPRRLARYLLTRPDRLRDHQRERIEVARAACHEMTALADLIHHFAVLLDPADGNAALLSTWITSAQAEDLPHLHASPGASRRTAPQSTPPSPCRTTTAAPKA
;
A
#
# COMPACT_ATOMS: atom_id res chain seq x y z
N MET A 1 14.95 0.33 0.93
CA MET A 1 14.46 0.26 -0.46
C MET A 1 13.10 -0.45 -0.50
N ALA A 2 12.01 0.25 -0.14
CA ALA A 2 10.65 -0.25 -0.39
C ALA A 2 10.22 -0.09 -1.87
N ALA A 3 11.07 0.54 -2.70
CA ALA A 3 10.75 0.96 -4.06
C ALA A 3 10.90 -0.16 -5.10
N ALA A 4 11.93 -1.02 -5.02
CA ALA A 4 12.21 -2.02 -6.06
C ALA A 4 11.08 -3.06 -6.21
N HIS A 5 10.58 -3.59 -5.09
CA HIS A 5 9.51 -4.59 -5.08
C HIS A 5 8.10 -3.99 -5.05
N SER A 6 7.95 -2.69 -4.75
CA SER A 6 6.64 -2.02 -4.82
C SER A 6 6.03 -2.15 -6.22
N THR A 7 6.84 -2.18 -7.26
CA THR A 7 6.44 -2.34 -8.65
C THR A 7 5.79 -3.71 -8.97
N CYS A 8 6.19 -4.77 -8.25
CA CYS A 8 5.70 -6.13 -8.49
C CYS A 8 4.20 -6.27 -8.13
N TRP A 9 3.76 -5.63 -7.04
CA TRP A 9 2.36 -5.68 -6.58
C TRP A 9 1.60 -4.35 -6.71
N ALA A 10 2.27 -3.24 -7.08
CA ALA A 10 1.61 -1.97 -7.42
C ALA A 10 1.09 -1.89 -8.86
N LYS A 11 1.47 -2.83 -9.74
CA LYS A 11 0.96 -2.91 -11.13
C LYS A 11 -0.53 -3.27 -11.22
N VAL A 12 -1.18 -3.59 -10.10
CA VAL A 12 -2.64 -3.78 -10.01
C VAL A 12 -3.30 -2.42 -9.76
N GLY A 13 -3.30 -1.56 -10.79
CA GLY A 13 -3.95 -0.26 -10.76
C GLY A 13 -4.98 -0.17 -11.88
N PRO A 14 -6.23 0.26 -11.60
CA PRO A 14 -7.27 0.28 -12.61
C PRO A 14 -6.98 1.30 -13.72
N PRO A 15 -7.42 1.04 -14.97
CA PRO A 15 -7.45 2.04 -16.01
C PRO A 15 -8.37 3.21 -15.62
N PRO A 16 -8.13 4.41 -16.18
CA PRO A 16 -8.92 5.59 -15.88
C PRO A 16 -10.40 5.37 -16.19
N ALA A 17 -11.26 5.68 -15.23
CA ALA A 17 -12.71 5.50 -15.36
C ALA A 17 -13.28 6.38 -16.48
N GLU A 18 -14.02 5.76 -17.40
CA GLU A 18 -14.75 6.41 -18.49
C GLU A 18 -16.03 7.08 -17.96
N GLY A 19 -15.89 8.28 -17.40
CA GLY A 19 -17.02 9.10 -16.96
C GLY A 19 -17.40 10.18 -17.98
N ARG A 20 -18.58 10.81 -17.80
CA ARG A 20 -18.97 12.02 -18.56
C ARG A 20 -17.88 13.11 -18.55
N GLN A 21 -17.21 13.29 -17.42
CA GLN A 21 -16.07 14.24 -17.31
C GLN A 21 -14.86 13.82 -18.16
N ALA A 22 -14.61 12.52 -18.31
CA ALA A 22 -13.57 11.99 -19.18
C ALA A 22 -13.90 12.26 -20.65
N ALA A 23 -15.16 12.03 -21.06
CA ALA A 23 -15.65 12.34 -22.40
C ALA A 23 -15.54 13.84 -22.71
N THR A 24 -16.04 14.72 -21.83
CA THR A 24 -15.92 16.18 -22.02
C THR A 24 -14.46 16.64 -22.07
N THR A 25 -13.56 16.00 -21.31
CA THR A 25 -12.13 16.32 -21.34
C THR A 25 -11.48 15.89 -22.65
N ARG A 26 -11.85 14.71 -23.19
CA ARG A 26 -11.40 14.23 -24.51
C ARG A 26 -11.84 15.19 -25.62
N GLU A 27 -13.12 15.54 -25.63
CA GLU A 27 -13.73 16.44 -26.61
C GLU A 27 -13.07 17.84 -26.60
N ARG A 28 -12.94 18.46 -25.42
CA ARG A 28 -12.30 19.78 -25.29
C ARG A 28 -10.82 19.75 -25.69
N ARG A 29 -10.11 18.65 -25.39
CA ARG A 29 -8.72 18.48 -25.83
C ARG A 29 -8.63 18.35 -27.35
N GLN A 30 -9.52 17.58 -27.97
CA GLN A 30 -9.59 17.45 -29.43
C GLN A 30 -9.85 18.81 -30.11
N GLN A 31 -10.77 19.61 -29.57
CA GLN A 31 -11.02 20.97 -30.08
C GLN A 31 -9.81 21.89 -29.97
N VAL A 32 -9.04 21.81 -28.87
CA VAL A 32 -7.78 22.56 -28.73
C VAL A 32 -6.75 22.12 -29.76
N HIS A 33 -6.55 20.81 -29.95
CA HIS A 33 -5.58 20.28 -30.92
C HIS A 33 -5.98 20.63 -32.36
N ALA A 34 -7.26 20.53 -32.72
CA ALA A 34 -7.76 20.92 -34.05
C ALA A 34 -7.48 22.40 -34.36
N LEU A 35 -7.70 23.30 -33.40
CA LEU A 35 -7.38 24.73 -33.59
C LEU A 35 -5.86 24.97 -33.70
N ARG A 36 -5.05 24.16 -33.04
CA ARG A 36 -3.59 24.24 -33.09
C ARG A 36 -3.03 23.74 -34.42
N GLU A 37 -3.61 22.68 -34.98
CA GLU A 37 -3.32 22.19 -36.32
C GLU A 37 -3.68 23.22 -37.40
N CYS A 38 -4.75 23.99 -37.20
CA CYS A 38 -5.11 25.14 -38.06
C CYS A 38 -4.20 26.38 -37.85
N GLY A 39 -3.15 26.31 -37.04
CA GLY A 39 -2.20 27.41 -36.81
C GLY A 39 -2.70 28.52 -35.90
N VAL A 40 -3.79 28.32 -35.16
CA VAL A 40 -4.34 29.33 -34.25
C VAL A 40 -3.48 29.45 -32.98
N GLY A 41 -3.19 30.69 -32.58
CA GLY A 41 -2.43 31.00 -31.36
C GLY A 41 -3.18 30.62 -30.08
N LEU A 42 -2.44 30.28 -29.01
CA LEU A 42 -3.01 29.78 -27.74
C LEU A 42 -4.04 30.73 -27.10
N LEU A 43 -3.84 32.05 -27.22
CA LEU A 43 -4.75 33.07 -26.69
C LEU A 43 -6.08 33.09 -27.44
N GLU A 44 -6.04 32.89 -28.76
CA GLU A 44 -7.22 32.88 -29.61
C GLU A 44 -8.00 31.57 -29.40
N CYS A 45 -7.32 30.44 -29.22
CA CYS A 45 -7.96 29.19 -28.79
C CYS A 45 -8.70 29.35 -27.45
N ALA A 46 -8.11 30.06 -26.49
CA ALA A 46 -8.73 30.35 -25.19
C ALA A 46 -10.01 31.18 -25.33
N ARG A 47 -10.00 32.21 -26.20
CA ARG A 47 -11.20 33.00 -26.51
C ARG A 47 -12.29 32.18 -27.20
N ARG A 48 -11.94 31.43 -28.25
CA ARG A 48 -12.93 30.66 -29.05
C ARG A 48 -13.60 29.53 -28.26
N LEU A 49 -12.85 28.86 -27.39
CA LEU A 49 -13.36 27.76 -26.58
C LEU A 49 -13.89 28.20 -25.21
N ASN A 50 -13.81 29.50 -24.89
CA ASN A 50 -14.11 30.06 -23.57
C ASN A 50 -13.42 29.29 -22.43
N LEU A 51 -12.13 28.98 -22.62
CA LEU A 51 -11.30 28.25 -21.66
C LEU A 51 -10.21 29.15 -21.11
N ALA A 52 -9.86 28.99 -19.83
CA ALA A 52 -8.71 29.67 -19.26
C ALA A 52 -7.41 29.28 -20.01
N LEU A 53 -6.51 30.24 -20.22
CA LEU A 53 -5.25 30.02 -20.95
C LEU A 53 -4.41 28.87 -20.35
N ASN A 54 -4.43 28.70 -19.03
CA ASN A 54 -3.74 27.60 -18.35
C ASN A 54 -4.33 26.22 -18.70
N THR A 55 -5.64 26.15 -18.96
CA THR A 55 -6.32 24.93 -19.41
C THR A 55 -5.94 24.59 -20.84
N VAL A 56 -5.90 25.60 -21.73
CA VAL A 56 -5.46 25.43 -23.12
C VAL A 56 -4.00 24.97 -23.18
N LYS A 57 -3.09 25.62 -22.42
CA LYS A 57 -1.68 25.19 -22.30
C LYS A 57 -1.56 23.77 -21.77
N ARG A 58 -2.41 23.38 -20.80
CA ARG A 58 -2.43 22.02 -20.26
C ARG A 58 -2.91 21.00 -21.31
N TYR A 59 -3.91 21.32 -22.12
CA TYR A 59 -4.41 20.44 -23.18
C TYR A 59 -3.46 20.35 -24.38
N ASP A 60 -2.78 21.44 -24.72
CA ASP A 60 -1.76 21.49 -25.79
C ASP A 60 -0.53 20.63 -25.45
N ARG A 61 -0.02 20.72 -24.21
CA ARG A 61 1.12 19.93 -23.74
C ARG A 61 0.89 18.42 -23.67
N VAL A 62 -0.37 17.99 -23.60
CA VAL A 62 -0.71 16.59 -23.36
C VAL A 62 -1.15 15.93 -24.66
N THR A 63 -0.27 15.08 -25.18
CA THR A 63 -0.45 14.30 -26.41
C THR A 63 -1.50 13.18 -26.25
N GLU A 64 -1.62 12.60 -25.05
CA GLU A 64 -2.55 11.50 -24.78
C GLU A 64 -3.68 11.95 -23.85
N PRO A 65 -4.96 11.86 -24.28
CA PRO A 65 -6.10 12.30 -23.47
C PRO A 65 -6.21 11.52 -22.14
N GLU A 66 -5.75 10.27 -22.10
CA GLU A 66 -5.72 9.45 -20.87
C GLU A 66 -4.93 10.10 -19.73
N ARG A 67 -3.90 10.90 -20.04
CA ARG A 67 -3.11 11.61 -19.02
C ARG A 67 -3.86 12.79 -18.39
N LEU A 68 -4.90 13.31 -19.04
CA LEU A 68 -5.77 14.35 -18.50
C LEU A 68 -6.90 13.78 -17.64
N ILE A 69 -7.34 12.56 -17.95
CA ILE A 69 -8.41 11.86 -17.26
C ILE A 69 -7.85 11.30 -15.96
N ARG A 70 -8.07 12.03 -14.86
CA ARG A 70 -7.74 11.53 -13.53
C ARG A 70 -8.84 10.59 -13.07
N ALA A 71 -8.49 9.33 -12.80
CA ALA A 71 -9.40 8.41 -12.12
C ALA A 71 -9.85 9.04 -10.78
N PRO A 72 -11.15 8.95 -10.42
CA PRO A 72 -11.61 9.45 -9.13
C PRO A 72 -10.87 8.72 -7.99
N LYS A 73 -10.18 9.49 -7.15
CA LYS A 73 -9.53 8.93 -5.94
C LYS A 73 -10.57 8.78 -4.84
N TYR A 74 -11.21 7.62 -4.77
CA TYR A 74 -12.13 7.31 -3.68
C TYR A 74 -11.38 6.89 -2.41
N ARG A 75 -11.83 7.39 -1.25
CA ARG A 75 -11.31 6.93 0.04
C ARG A 75 -11.80 5.51 0.36
N PRO A 76 -11.05 4.76 1.17
CA PRO A 76 -11.55 3.53 1.76
C PRO A 76 -12.86 3.77 2.52
N THR A 77 -13.83 2.89 2.33
CA THR A 77 -15.19 2.91 2.84
C THR A 77 -15.51 1.56 3.49
N LEU A 78 -16.54 1.53 4.33
CA LEU A 78 -16.98 0.30 5.02
C LEU A 78 -17.42 -0.83 4.09
N VAL A 79 -17.70 -0.53 2.81
CA VAL A 79 -18.11 -1.51 1.79
C VAL A 79 -16.90 -2.19 1.14
N ASP A 80 -15.70 -1.60 1.21
CA ASP A 80 -14.50 -2.16 0.55
C ASP A 80 -14.09 -3.58 0.99
N PRO A 81 -14.30 -4.00 2.26
CA PRO A 81 -14.14 -5.39 2.68
C PRO A 81 -15.02 -6.38 1.90
N TYR A 82 -16.24 -5.98 1.56
CA TYR A 82 -17.27 -6.85 0.95
C TYR A 82 -17.26 -6.79 -0.58
N ARG A 83 -16.31 -6.07 -1.18
CA ARG A 83 -16.23 -5.85 -2.64
C ARG A 83 -16.17 -7.16 -3.43
N GLU A 84 -15.35 -8.13 -3.01
CA GLU A 84 -15.17 -9.39 -3.75
C GLU A 84 -16.46 -10.21 -3.77
N HIS A 85 -17.18 -10.24 -2.64
CA HIS A 85 -18.52 -10.83 -2.58
C HIS A 85 -19.48 -10.17 -3.57
N LEU A 86 -19.51 -8.83 -3.59
CA LEU A 86 -20.35 -8.07 -4.53
C LEU A 86 -19.95 -8.31 -6.00
N ARG A 87 -18.66 -8.45 -6.29
CA ARG A 87 -18.13 -8.72 -7.64
C ARG A 87 -18.52 -10.11 -8.10
N LYS A 88 -18.33 -11.14 -7.25
CA LYS A 88 -18.73 -12.52 -7.51
C LYS A 88 -20.24 -12.59 -7.81
N ARG A 89 -21.06 -11.94 -6.98
CA ARG A 89 -22.51 -11.89 -7.20
C ARG A 89 -22.90 -11.22 -8.52
N ARG A 90 -22.20 -10.15 -8.93
CA ARG A 90 -22.46 -9.48 -10.21
C ARG A 90 -22.04 -10.32 -11.42
N LEU A 91 -20.98 -11.12 -11.28
CA LEU A 91 -20.55 -12.06 -12.32
C LEU A 91 -21.54 -13.23 -12.46
N GLU A 92 -22.04 -13.76 -11.34
CA GLU A 92 -23.05 -14.82 -11.33
C GLU A 92 -24.40 -14.33 -11.86
N ASN A 93 -24.86 -13.17 -11.40
CA ASN A 93 -26.16 -12.61 -11.76
C ASN A 93 -26.08 -11.06 -11.83
N PRO A 94 -26.03 -10.46 -13.03
CA PRO A 94 -25.88 -9.01 -13.17
C PRO A 94 -27.13 -8.22 -12.74
N ALA A 95 -28.30 -8.87 -12.66
CA ALA A 95 -29.59 -8.24 -12.36
C ALA A 95 -30.00 -8.28 -10.87
N VAL A 96 -29.12 -8.69 -9.95
CA VAL A 96 -29.46 -8.79 -8.52
C VAL A 96 -29.78 -7.40 -7.94
N PRO A 97 -30.93 -7.22 -7.25
CA PRO A 97 -31.30 -5.94 -6.67
C PRO A 97 -30.37 -5.57 -5.50
N VAL A 98 -30.11 -4.28 -5.34
CA VAL A 98 -29.20 -3.76 -4.30
C VAL A 98 -29.67 -4.09 -2.89
N THR A 99 -30.97 -4.25 -2.68
CA THR A 99 -31.57 -4.67 -1.41
C THR A 99 -31.11 -6.07 -1.00
N HIS A 100 -31.05 -7.00 -1.95
CA HIS A 100 -30.57 -8.36 -1.72
C HIS A 100 -29.07 -8.37 -1.40
N LEU A 101 -28.28 -7.63 -2.19
CA LEU A 101 -26.85 -7.45 -1.92
C LEU A 101 -26.60 -6.85 -0.53
N LEU A 102 -27.44 -5.90 -0.10
CA LEU A 102 -27.34 -5.29 1.23
C LEU A 102 -27.63 -6.29 2.35
N GLN A 103 -28.61 -7.17 2.17
CA GLN A 103 -28.94 -8.21 3.14
C GLN A 103 -27.78 -9.19 3.29
N GLU A 104 -27.24 -9.68 2.18
CA GLU A 104 -26.10 -10.60 2.20
C GLU A 104 -24.87 -10.00 2.89
N ILE A 105 -24.51 -8.75 2.59
CA ILE A 105 -23.36 -8.13 3.27
C ILE A 105 -23.63 -7.85 4.75
N ARG A 106 -24.89 -7.63 5.16
CA ARG A 106 -25.27 -7.48 6.56
C ARG A 106 -25.11 -8.79 7.33
N GLU A 107 -25.46 -9.90 6.71
CA GLU A 107 -25.19 -11.25 7.26
C GLU A 107 -23.68 -11.48 7.42
N LEU A 108 -22.86 -10.95 6.52
CA LEU A 108 -21.39 -10.91 6.63
C LEU A 108 -20.85 -9.85 7.62
N GLY A 109 -21.72 -9.17 8.38
CA GLY A 109 -21.34 -8.22 9.43
C GLY A 109 -21.21 -6.75 9.00
N TYR A 110 -21.80 -6.35 7.86
CA TYR A 110 -21.80 -4.95 7.43
C TYR A 110 -22.71 -4.08 8.30
N THR A 111 -22.11 -3.06 8.93
CA THR A 111 -22.80 -2.11 9.82
C THR A 111 -23.10 -0.75 9.17
N GLY A 112 -22.80 -0.57 7.88
CA GLY A 112 -22.97 0.71 7.20
C GLY A 112 -24.38 0.94 6.63
N SER A 113 -24.59 2.12 6.04
CA SER A 113 -25.87 2.51 5.44
C SER A 113 -26.10 1.88 4.05
N SER A 114 -27.38 1.73 3.68
CA SER A 114 -27.80 1.32 2.33
C SER A 114 -27.35 2.32 1.27
N ASN A 115 -27.46 3.61 1.56
CA ASN A 115 -27.01 4.71 0.69
C ASN A 115 -25.52 4.62 0.37
N LEU A 116 -24.69 4.17 1.33
CA LEU A 116 -23.27 3.96 1.09
C LEU A 116 -23.04 2.85 0.05
N LEU A 117 -23.79 1.75 0.11
CA LEU A 117 -23.71 0.65 -0.86
C LEU A 117 -24.18 1.10 -2.25
N VAL A 118 -25.33 1.77 -2.35
CA VAL A 118 -25.86 2.30 -3.62
C VAL A 118 -24.84 3.24 -4.26
N ARG A 119 -24.29 4.17 -3.47
CA ARG A 119 -23.26 5.10 -3.93
C ARG A 119 -21.99 4.36 -4.37
N TYR A 120 -21.57 3.33 -3.63
CA TYR A 120 -20.40 2.53 -3.95
C TYR A 120 -20.54 1.82 -5.31
N ILE A 121 -21.71 1.23 -5.55
CA ILE A 121 -22.06 0.57 -6.82
C ILE A 121 -22.09 1.59 -7.96
N ASN A 122 -22.79 2.71 -7.78
CA ASN A 122 -22.90 3.77 -8.80
C ASN A 122 -21.55 4.41 -9.16
N GLN A 123 -20.59 4.38 -8.24
CA GLN A 123 -19.22 4.83 -8.50
C GLN A 123 -18.40 3.84 -9.35
N GLY A 124 -18.98 2.71 -9.77
CA GLY A 124 -18.29 1.65 -10.51
C GLY A 124 -17.23 0.94 -9.66
N ARG A 125 -17.27 1.12 -8.34
CA ARG A 125 -16.21 0.58 -7.46
C ARG A 125 -16.29 -0.93 -7.32
N VAL A 126 -17.42 -1.57 -7.58
CA VAL A 126 -17.48 -3.04 -7.56
C VAL A 126 -16.64 -3.63 -8.71
N GLU A 127 -16.75 -3.04 -9.90
CA GLU A 127 -16.10 -3.54 -11.12
C GLU A 127 -14.68 -3.02 -11.33
N ALA A 128 -14.33 -1.86 -10.77
CA ALA A 128 -12.96 -1.37 -10.86
C ALA A 128 -11.97 -2.37 -10.23
N ASP A 129 -10.69 -2.32 -10.59
CA ASP A 129 -9.67 -3.05 -9.84
C ASP A 129 -9.43 -2.37 -8.49
N ARG A 130 -9.20 -3.20 -7.46
CA ARG A 130 -8.92 -2.72 -6.10
C ARG A 130 -7.64 -1.88 -6.16
N PRO A 131 -7.59 -0.70 -5.53
CA PRO A 131 -6.35 0.06 -5.50
C PRO A 131 -5.27 -0.82 -4.87
N ALA A 132 -4.10 -0.85 -5.52
CA ALA A 132 -2.90 -1.46 -4.98
C ALA A 132 -2.76 -1.15 -3.48
N LEU A 133 -2.33 -2.14 -2.71
CA LEU A 133 -1.98 -1.90 -1.31
C LEU A 133 -0.93 -0.77 -1.25
N SER A 134 -0.80 -0.10 -0.11
CA SER A 134 0.40 0.70 0.13
C SER A 134 1.40 -0.15 0.92
N PRO A 135 2.72 0.09 0.80
CA PRO A 135 3.71 -0.71 1.53
C PRO A 135 3.44 -0.71 3.04
N ARG A 136 3.08 0.46 3.58
CA ARG A 136 2.70 0.62 4.98
C ARG A 136 1.44 -0.16 5.38
N ARG A 137 0.46 -0.26 4.48
CA ARG A 137 -0.78 -0.99 4.75
C ARG A 137 -0.56 -2.49 4.69
N LEU A 138 0.24 -2.97 3.74
CA LEU A 138 0.63 -4.38 3.66
C LEU A 138 1.43 -4.80 4.89
N ALA A 139 2.47 -4.03 5.27
CA ALA A 139 3.23 -4.27 6.49
C ALA A 139 2.33 -4.30 7.73
N ARG A 140 1.34 -3.41 7.83
CA ARG A 140 0.37 -3.44 8.93
C ARG A 140 -0.44 -4.74 8.96
N TYR A 141 -0.87 -5.27 7.82
CA TYR A 141 -1.59 -6.54 7.77
C TYR A 141 -0.70 -7.71 8.18
N LEU A 142 0.53 -7.76 7.67
CA LEU A 142 1.49 -8.81 8.02
C LEU A 142 1.84 -8.82 9.51
N LEU A 143 1.96 -7.64 10.14
CA LEU A 143 2.26 -7.51 11.57
C LEU A 143 1.02 -7.64 12.48
N THR A 144 -0.19 -7.75 11.91
CA THR A 144 -1.40 -7.96 12.71
C THR A 144 -1.50 -9.43 13.06
N ARG A 145 -1.81 -9.75 14.33
CA ARG A 145 -2.02 -11.15 14.76
C ARG A 145 -3.05 -11.85 13.84
N PRO A 146 -2.77 -13.10 13.42
CA PRO A 146 -3.61 -13.81 12.44
C PRO A 146 -5.07 -13.92 12.88
N ASP A 147 -5.32 -14.08 14.18
CA ASP A 147 -6.66 -14.21 14.77
C ASP A 147 -7.50 -12.92 14.68
N ARG A 148 -6.85 -11.77 14.52
CA ARG A 148 -7.51 -10.46 14.41
C ARG A 148 -7.71 -9.99 12.98
N LEU A 149 -7.20 -10.74 11.99
CA LEU A 149 -7.41 -10.43 10.59
C LEU A 149 -8.85 -10.80 10.20
N ARG A 150 -9.47 -9.95 9.39
CA ARG A 150 -10.72 -10.26 8.69
C ARG A 150 -10.42 -11.05 7.40
N ASP A 151 -11.40 -11.77 6.88
CA ASP A 151 -11.20 -12.65 5.70
C ASP A 151 -10.68 -11.89 4.48
N HIS A 152 -11.24 -10.71 4.19
CA HIS A 152 -10.74 -9.85 3.12
C HIS A 152 -9.29 -9.33 3.33
N GLN A 153 -8.78 -9.33 4.56
CA GLN A 153 -7.40 -8.95 4.85
C GLN A 153 -6.48 -10.15 4.62
N ARG A 154 -6.90 -11.36 5.03
CA ARG A 154 -6.19 -12.62 4.74
C ARG A 154 -6.05 -12.82 3.23
N GLU A 155 -7.15 -12.70 2.48
CA GLU A 155 -7.13 -12.81 1.02
C GLU A 155 -6.16 -11.82 0.36
N ARG A 156 -6.11 -10.58 0.86
CA ARG A 156 -5.17 -9.56 0.35
C ARG A 156 -3.70 -9.86 0.67
N ILE A 157 -3.44 -10.53 1.79
CA ILE A 157 -2.10 -11.01 2.14
C ILE A 157 -1.74 -12.16 1.20
N GLU A 158 -2.63 -13.13 1.00
CA GLU A 158 -2.40 -14.27 0.10
C GLU A 158 -2.14 -13.85 -1.34
N VAL A 159 -2.93 -12.91 -1.88
CA VAL A 159 -2.67 -12.35 -3.23
C VAL A 159 -1.29 -11.68 -3.30
N ALA A 160 -0.86 -11.01 -2.22
CA ALA A 160 0.47 -10.39 -2.18
C ALA A 160 1.61 -11.41 -2.04
N ARG A 161 1.39 -12.52 -1.34
CA ARG A 161 2.33 -13.66 -1.25
C ARG A 161 2.46 -14.37 -2.59
N ALA A 162 1.34 -14.66 -3.24
CA ALA A 162 1.32 -15.31 -4.55
C ALA A 162 2.01 -14.48 -5.65
N ALA A 163 2.10 -13.15 -5.49
CA ALA A 163 2.75 -12.28 -6.45
C ALA A 163 4.29 -12.37 -6.45
N CYS A 164 4.93 -12.72 -5.32
CA CYS A 164 6.39 -12.72 -5.21
C CYS A 164 6.90 -13.64 -4.09
N HIS A 165 7.89 -14.49 -4.40
CA HIS A 165 8.51 -15.42 -3.44
C HIS A 165 9.09 -14.72 -2.19
N GLU A 166 9.72 -13.55 -2.36
CA GLU A 166 10.27 -12.76 -1.25
C GLU A 166 9.18 -12.28 -0.27
N MET A 167 7.96 -12.05 -0.76
CA MET A 167 6.81 -11.69 0.08
C MET A 167 6.30 -12.89 0.87
N THR A 168 6.36 -14.10 0.30
CA THR A 168 6.05 -15.34 1.00
C THR A 168 7.02 -15.57 2.15
N ALA A 169 8.32 -15.51 1.84
CA ALA A 169 9.42 -15.61 2.80
C ALA A 169 9.30 -14.60 3.96
N LEU A 170 9.07 -13.32 3.64
CA LEU A 170 8.89 -12.28 4.65
C LEU A 170 7.71 -12.58 5.58
N ALA A 171 6.58 -13.01 5.02
CA ALA A 171 5.39 -13.31 5.81
C ALA A 171 5.59 -14.55 6.69
N ASP A 172 6.33 -15.56 6.22
CA ASP A 172 6.69 -16.74 7.02
C ASP A 172 7.63 -16.35 8.16
N LEU A 173 8.65 -15.52 7.90
CA LEU A 173 9.54 -15.02 8.96
C LEU A 173 8.79 -14.21 10.03
N ILE A 174 7.85 -13.35 9.63
CA ILE A 174 7.01 -12.60 10.57
C ILE A 174 6.14 -13.55 11.41
N HIS A 175 5.57 -14.59 10.80
CA HIS A 175 4.72 -15.55 11.50
C HIS A 175 5.52 -16.39 12.52
N HIS A 176 6.68 -16.93 12.12
CA HIS A 176 7.56 -17.67 13.03
C HIS A 176 8.06 -16.78 14.17
N PHE A 177 8.37 -15.52 13.90
CA PHE A 177 8.72 -14.56 14.96
C PHE A 177 7.54 -14.26 15.89
N ALA A 178 6.31 -14.18 15.37
CA ALA A 178 5.14 -13.95 16.18
C ALA A 178 4.86 -15.09 17.17
N VAL A 179 5.19 -16.33 16.82
CA VAL A 179 5.14 -17.49 17.72
C VAL A 179 6.14 -17.36 18.87
N LEU A 180 7.33 -16.81 18.62
CA LEU A 180 8.35 -16.54 19.65
C LEU A 180 7.92 -15.48 20.68
N LEU A 181 6.90 -14.67 20.39
CA LEU A 181 6.39 -13.66 21.31
C LEU A 181 5.47 -14.26 22.40
N ASP A 182 5.09 -15.53 22.28
CA ASP A 182 4.40 -16.26 23.35
C ASP A 182 5.44 -16.93 24.26
N PRO A 183 5.44 -16.68 25.59
CA PRO A 183 6.44 -17.25 26.49
C PRO A 183 6.34 -18.78 26.56
N ALA A 184 7.32 -19.48 26.02
CA ALA A 184 7.42 -20.93 26.08
C ALA A 184 8.86 -21.37 26.36
N ASP A 185 8.99 -22.49 27.07
CA ASP A 185 10.28 -23.15 27.31
C ASP A 185 10.84 -23.64 25.95
N GLY A 186 12.02 -23.14 25.56
CA GLY A 186 12.63 -23.43 24.26
C GLY A 186 12.68 -22.25 23.28
N ASN A 187 12.12 -21.08 23.64
CA ASN A 187 12.18 -19.88 22.80
C ASN A 187 13.60 -19.44 22.44
N ALA A 188 14.59 -19.68 23.29
CA ALA A 188 15.99 -19.36 23.00
C ALA A 188 16.54 -20.19 21.81
N ALA A 189 16.19 -21.48 21.73
CA ALA A 189 16.58 -22.34 20.62
C ALA A 189 15.83 -21.96 19.34
N LEU A 190 14.51 -21.75 19.43
CA LEU A 190 13.68 -21.32 18.31
C LEU A 190 14.10 -19.95 17.75
N LEU A 191 14.54 -19.02 18.60
CA LEU A 191 15.09 -17.73 18.18
C LEU A 191 16.39 -17.92 17.38
N SER A 192 17.26 -18.83 17.80
CA SER A 192 18.50 -19.12 17.07
C SER A 192 18.21 -19.70 15.68
N THR A 193 17.26 -20.63 15.58
CA THR A 193 16.80 -21.19 14.30
C THR A 193 16.18 -20.12 13.41
N TRP A 194 15.34 -19.23 13.98
CA TRP A 194 14.75 -18.12 13.24
C TRP A 194 15.79 -17.16 12.69
N ILE A 195 16.83 -16.82 13.46
CA ILE A 195 17.94 -15.97 12.99
C ILE A 195 18.66 -16.64 11.82
N THR A 196 18.95 -17.94 11.90
CA THR A 196 19.59 -18.68 10.80
C THR A 196 18.71 -18.73 9.55
N SER A 197 17.41 -18.98 9.69
CA SER A 197 16.47 -18.97 8.56
C SER A 197 16.35 -17.58 7.92
N ALA A 198 16.25 -16.53 8.74
CA ALA A 198 16.23 -15.15 8.27
C ALA A 198 17.54 -14.74 7.56
N GLN A 199 18.66 -15.37 7.92
CA GLN A 199 19.96 -15.14 7.29
C GLN A 199 20.16 -15.95 6.00
N ALA A 200 19.51 -17.11 5.87
CA ALA A 200 19.57 -17.93 4.67
C ALA A 200 18.63 -17.42 3.55
N GLU A 201 17.52 -16.80 3.95
CA GLU A 201 16.64 -16.03 3.07
C GLU A 201 17.40 -14.77 2.62
N ASP A 202 17.78 -14.69 1.33
CA ASP A 202 18.54 -13.58 0.76
C ASP A 202 17.67 -12.31 0.62
N LEU A 203 17.28 -11.76 1.76
CA LEU A 203 16.52 -10.52 1.91
C LEU A 203 17.52 -9.40 2.23
N PRO A 204 18.02 -8.64 1.24
CA PRO A 204 19.17 -7.74 1.36
C PRO A 204 18.99 -6.56 2.34
N HIS A 205 17.85 -6.48 3.04
CA HIS A 205 17.54 -5.43 4.02
C HIS A 205 17.28 -5.95 5.44
N LEU A 206 17.15 -7.27 5.64
CA LEU A 206 17.18 -7.87 6.98
C LEU A 206 18.61 -8.12 7.46
N HIS A 207 19.56 -8.20 6.52
CA HIS A 207 20.99 -8.36 6.75
C HIS A 207 21.71 -7.08 7.20
N ALA A 208 21.04 -5.92 7.13
CA ALA A 208 21.59 -4.67 7.63
C ALA A 208 21.33 -4.56 9.14
N SER A 209 22.07 -5.34 9.94
CA SER A 209 22.36 -4.97 11.31
C SER A 209 23.54 -3.99 11.26
N PRO A 210 23.37 -2.67 11.43
CA PRO A 210 24.52 -1.81 11.65
C PRO A 210 25.05 -2.16 13.04
N GLY A 211 26.15 -2.90 13.09
CA GLY A 211 26.93 -3.11 14.29
C GLY A 211 26.45 -4.25 15.17
N ALA A 212 26.95 -5.45 14.90
CA ALA A 212 27.21 -6.42 15.94
C ALA A 212 28.19 -5.80 16.97
N SER A 213 27.68 -5.16 18.03
CA SER A 213 28.48 -4.99 19.25
C SER A 213 28.48 -6.33 19.99
N ARG A 214 29.39 -7.19 19.56
CA ARG A 214 29.95 -8.24 20.39
C ARG A 214 30.49 -7.55 21.65
N ARG A 215 29.71 -7.54 22.72
CA ARG A 215 30.11 -6.99 24.01
C ARG A 215 31.14 -7.96 24.58
N THR A 216 32.40 -7.80 24.19
CA THR A 216 33.55 -8.40 24.85
C THR A 216 33.57 -7.86 26.28
N ALA A 217 33.44 -8.75 27.25
CA ALA A 217 33.59 -8.43 28.66
C ALA A 217 34.98 -7.82 28.89
N PRO A 218 35.10 -6.68 29.60
CA PRO A 218 36.42 -6.15 29.94
C PRO A 218 37.04 -7.03 31.03
N GLN A 219 38.20 -7.58 30.71
CA GLN A 219 39.06 -8.28 31.66
C GLN A 219 39.52 -7.32 32.76
N SER A 220 39.38 -7.75 34.00
CA SER A 220 39.89 -7.11 35.21
C SER A 220 41.39 -6.88 35.13
N THR A 221 41.82 -5.62 35.17
CA THR A 221 43.24 -5.24 35.37
C THR A 221 43.39 -4.72 36.81
N PRO A 222 44.43 -5.11 37.57
CA PRO A 222 44.54 -4.79 39.00
C PRO A 222 44.97 -3.33 39.25
N PRO A 223 44.69 -2.77 40.43
CA PRO A 223 45.01 -1.38 40.74
C PRO A 223 46.51 -1.19 41.06
N SER A 224 47.16 -0.25 40.36
CA SER A 224 48.46 0.31 40.77
C SER A 224 48.28 1.33 41.90
N PRO A 225 49.15 1.33 42.93
CA PRO A 225 48.97 2.16 44.13
C PRO A 225 49.40 3.61 43.90
N CYS A 226 48.50 4.56 44.20
CA CYS A 226 48.82 5.98 44.29
C CYS A 226 49.79 6.24 45.46
N ARG A 227 50.93 6.86 45.15
CA ARG A 227 51.83 7.47 46.14
C ARG A 227 51.12 8.61 46.86
N THR A 228 50.95 8.47 48.16
CA THR A 228 50.81 9.58 49.10
C THR A 228 52.18 10.19 49.35
N THR A 229 52.42 11.41 48.86
CA THR A 229 53.52 12.25 49.34
C THR A 229 52.99 13.09 50.50
N THR A 230 53.32 12.65 51.72
CA THR A 230 53.18 13.39 52.97
C THR A 230 54.20 14.54 53.00
N ALA A 231 53.72 15.75 53.28
CA ALA A 231 54.55 16.90 53.63
C ALA A 231 55.11 16.72 55.06
N ALA A 232 56.40 16.98 55.25
CA ALA A 232 57.04 17.13 56.56
C ALA A 232 57.41 18.61 56.78
N PRO A 233 57.33 19.14 58.01
CA PRO A 233 57.61 20.55 58.31
C PRO A 233 59.04 20.82 58.80
N LYS A 234 59.49 22.06 58.52
CA LYS A 234 60.46 22.95 59.19
C LYS A 234 61.84 22.43 59.66
N ALA A 235 62.87 23.13 59.18
CA ALA A 235 63.81 23.92 59.99
C ALA A 235 64.17 25.19 59.23
#